data_AF-A0A430BD62-F1
#
_entry.id   AF-A0A430BD62-F1
#
_cell.length_a   1.000
_cell.length_b   1.000
_cell.length_c   1.000
_cell.angle_alpha   90.00
_cell.angle_beta   90.00
_cell.angle_gamma   90.00
#
_symmetry.space_group_name_H-M   'P 1'
#
loop_
_entity.id
_entity.type
_entity.pdbx_description
1 polymer ?
#
loop_
_entity_poly.entity_id
_entity_poly.type
_entity_poly.pdbx_seq_one_letter_code
_entity_poly.pdbx_strand_id
1 'polypeptide(L)'
;VRGAAEVGSGASRDGDRLSILVWHYHDDDLPGPAAAVALDLRGLPPALSRGAVLTHYRIDDAHSNSFTAWQAMGAPLAPTNAQRAALLRAAELVTIDPGPTPFATDHGRTTLRFTLPRRGVSLLVLSPKPDQPAERGG
;
A
#
# COMPACT_ATOMS: atom_id res chain seq x y z
N VAL A 1 -19.47 2.20 21.53
CA VAL A 1 -19.86 2.28 20.11
C VAL A 1 -19.74 0.88 19.53
N ARG A 2 -20.67 0.43 18.70
CA ARG A 2 -20.64 -0.87 17.99
C ARG A 2 -20.96 -0.58 16.52
N GLY A 3 -19.94 -0.50 15.68
CA GLY A 3 -20.08 -0.33 14.22
C GLY A 3 -19.59 -1.58 13.49
N ALA A 4 -20.12 -1.85 12.30
CA ALA A 4 -19.50 -2.83 11.41
C ALA A 4 -18.10 -2.34 11.02
N ALA A 5 -17.18 -3.27 10.78
CA ALA A 5 -15.87 -2.91 10.28
C ALA A 5 -15.98 -2.09 8.99
N GLU A 6 -15.22 -1.03 8.92
CA GLU A 6 -15.29 -0.07 7.84
C GLU A 6 -14.03 -0.15 6.98
N VAL A 7 -14.25 -0.13 5.66
CA VAL A 7 -13.18 0.18 4.71
C VAL A 7 -13.32 1.65 4.38
N GLY A 8 -12.37 2.44 4.83
CA GLY A 8 -12.31 3.88 4.55
C GLY A 8 -11.21 4.21 3.55
N SER A 9 -11.32 5.39 2.93
CA SER A 9 -10.26 5.89 2.05
C SER A 9 -10.14 7.41 2.09
N GLY A 10 -8.94 7.90 1.80
CA GLY A 10 -8.64 9.32 1.61
C GLY A 10 -7.61 9.47 0.50
N ALA A 11 -7.75 10.51 -0.33
CA ALA A 11 -6.87 10.73 -1.47
C ALA A 11 -6.35 12.17 -1.51
N SER A 12 -5.12 12.33 -1.97
CA SER A 12 -4.49 13.62 -2.23
C SER A 12 -3.75 13.61 -3.56
N ARG A 13 -3.62 14.78 -4.17
CA ARG A 13 -2.91 14.95 -5.44
C ARG A 13 -1.84 16.02 -5.30
N ASP A 14 -0.68 15.74 -5.87
CA ASP A 14 0.47 16.62 -5.94
C ASP A 14 1.01 16.58 -7.38
N GLY A 15 0.69 17.61 -8.17
CA GLY A 15 0.92 17.59 -9.61
C GLY A 15 0.24 16.39 -10.28
N ASP A 16 1.01 15.59 -11.02
CA ASP A 16 0.53 14.38 -11.69
C ASP A 16 0.62 13.11 -10.82
N ARG A 17 0.99 13.25 -9.54
CA ARG A 17 1.03 12.14 -8.57
C ARG A 17 -0.27 12.10 -7.75
N LEU A 18 -0.87 10.91 -7.66
CA LEU A 18 -2.05 10.63 -6.85
C LEU A 18 -1.68 9.65 -5.74
N SER A 19 -1.97 10.02 -4.50
CA SER A 19 -1.78 9.18 -3.32
C SER A 19 -3.14 8.84 -2.73
N ILE A 20 -3.43 7.55 -2.53
CA ILE A 20 -4.66 7.08 -1.91
C ILE A 20 -4.30 6.22 -0.70
N LEU A 21 -4.75 6.64 0.49
CA LEU A 21 -4.72 5.85 1.70
C LEU A 21 -6.03 5.08 1.81
N VAL A 22 -5.96 3.77 1.99
CA VAL A 22 -7.11 2.89 2.23
C VAL A 22 -6.86 2.12 3.51
N TRP A 23 -7.80 2.14 4.45
CA TRP A 23 -7.71 1.40 5.69
C TRP A 23 -8.91 0.49 5.86
N HIS A 24 -8.68 -0.61 6.56
CA HIS A 24 -9.73 -1.51 6.97
C HIS A 24 -9.61 -1.64 8.49
N TYR A 25 -10.63 -1.20 9.21
CA TYR A 25 -10.56 -1.05 10.66
C TYR A 25 -11.89 -1.42 11.33
N HIS A 26 -11.80 -1.86 12.59
CA HIS A 26 -12.94 -2.10 13.48
C HIS A 26 -12.54 -1.70 14.91
N ASP A 27 -13.40 -0.97 15.62
CA ASP A 27 -13.12 -0.39 16.95
C ASP A 27 -12.67 -1.42 18.00
N ASP A 28 -13.30 -2.60 18.02
CA ASP A 28 -12.95 -3.68 18.96
C ASP A 28 -11.56 -4.31 18.72
N ASP A 29 -10.82 -3.88 17.68
CA ASP A 29 -9.51 -4.38 17.28
C ASP A 29 -9.43 -5.92 17.36
N LEU A 30 -10.36 -6.61 16.69
CA LEU A 30 -10.41 -8.07 16.63
C LEU A 30 -9.97 -8.58 15.25
N PRO A 31 -9.34 -9.77 15.18
CA PRO A 31 -9.12 -10.44 13.91
C PRO A 31 -10.44 -10.63 13.17
N GLY A 32 -10.40 -10.54 11.85
CA GLY A 32 -11.59 -10.69 11.02
C GLY A 32 -11.23 -10.97 9.56
N PRO A 33 -12.25 -11.26 8.73
CA PRO A 33 -12.02 -11.50 7.31
C PRO A 33 -11.38 -10.28 6.65
N ALA A 34 -10.53 -10.54 5.67
CA ALA A 34 -10.01 -9.48 4.80
C ALA A 34 -11.14 -8.91 3.91
N ALA A 35 -11.03 -7.63 3.58
CA ALA A 35 -11.92 -6.99 2.62
C ALA A 35 -11.39 -7.17 1.19
N ALA A 36 -12.28 -7.53 0.26
CA ALA A 36 -12.02 -7.40 -1.17
C ALA A 36 -12.31 -5.95 -1.58
N VAL A 37 -11.27 -5.18 -1.87
CA VAL A 37 -11.39 -3.75 -2.19
C VAL A 37 -11.43 -3.55 -3.71
N ALA A 38 -12.40 -2.75 -4.15
CA ALA A 38 -12.53 -2.24 -5.49
C ALA A 38 -12.48 -0.71 -5.43
N LEU A 39 -11.39 -0.11 -5.89
CA LEU A 39 -11.20 1.34 -5.87
C LEU A 39 -11.32 1.90 -7.29
N ASP A 40 -12.46 2.56 -7.56
CA ASP A 40 -12.75 3.19 -8.85
C ASP A 40 -12.17 4.60 -8.92
N LEU A 41 -11.15 4.76 -9.74
CA LEU A 41 -10.50 6.04 -10.00
C LEU A 41 -11.07 6.66 -11.27
N ARG A 42 -11.43 7.95 -11.20
CA ARG A 42 -12.04 8.69 -12.30
C ARG A 42 -11.47 10.10 -12.35
N GLY A 43 -11.43 10.69 -13.54
CA GLY A 43 -10.91 12.05 -13.73
C GLY A 43 -9.40 12.14 -13.50
N LEU A 44 -8.67 11.06 -13.81
CA LEU A 44 -7.22 11.05 -13.69
C LEU A 44 -6.58 12.07 -14.65
N PRO A 45 -5.49 12.74 -14.24
CA PRO A 45 -4.78 13.68 -15.09
C PRO A 45 -4.27 13.02 -16.38
N PRO A 46 -4.12 13.80 -17.47
CA PRO A 46 -3.64 13.27 -18.75
C PRO A 46 -2.29 12.56 -18.67
N ALA A 47 -1.38 12.98 -17.77
CA ALA A 47 -0.08 12.34 -17.60
C ALA A 47 -0.19 10.89 -17.12
N LEU A 48 -1.03 10.63 -16.11
CA LEU A 48 -1.35 9.27 -15.67
C LEU A 48 -2.10 8.49 -16.76
N SER A 49 -2.88 9.20 -17.58
CA SER A 49 -3.65 8.58 -18.66
C SER A 49 -2.78 8.03 -19.80
N ARG A 50 -1.64 8.67 -20.07
CA ARG A 50 -0.65 8.20 -21.08
C ARG A 50 0.18 7.01 -20.59
N GLY A 51 0.20 6.77 -19.29
CA GLY A 51 0.89 5.66 -18.66
C GLY A 51 1.21 5.97 -17.22
N ALA A 52 0.80 5.09 -16.32
CA ALA A 52 1.08 5.20 -14.90
C ALA A 52 1.91 4.02 -14.40
N VAL A 53 2.56 4.22 -13.26
CA VAL A 53 3.10 3.18 -12.40
C VAL A 53 2.43 3.26 -11.04
N LEU A 54 2.11 2.11 -10.46
CA LEU A 54 1.57 1.97 -9.13
C LEU A 54 2.67 1.50 -8.18
N THR A 55 2.85 2.22 -7.07
CA THR A 55 3.58 1.71 -5.91
C THR A 55 2.57 1.46 -4.79
N HIS A 56 2.51 0.22 -4.29
CA HIS A 56 1.57 -0.18 -3.25
C HIS A 56 2.32 -0.52 -1.96
N TYR A 57 2.28 0.39 -1.00
CA TYR A 57 2.81 0.18 0.36
C TYR A 57 1.76 -0.42 1.28
N ARG A 58 2.21 -1.22 2.25
CA ARG A 58 1.31 -1.92 3.18
C ARG A 58 1.85 -1.97 4.60
N ILE A 59 0.97 -1.68 5.55
CA ILE A 59 1.10 -2.06 6.95
C ILE A 59 -0.03 -3.06 7.26
N ASP A 60 0.32 -4.27 7.67
CA ASP A 60 -0.62 -5.30 8.16
C ASP A 60 0.11 -6.33 9.03
N ASP A 61 -0.49 -7.50 9.28
CA ASP A 61 0.12 -8.55 10.10
C ASP A 61 1.41 -9.12 9.48
N ALA A 62 1.60 -9.01 8.16
CA ALA A 62 2.72 -9.60 7.42
C ALA A 62 3.70 -8.56 6.85
N HIS A 63 3.33 -7.27 6.80
CA HIS A 63 4.14 -6.22 6.18
C HIS A 63 4.30 -5.02 7.11
N SER A 64 5.51 -4.47 7.18
CA SER A 64 5.83 -3.24 7.92
C SER A 64 5.38 -3.25 9.38
N ASN A 65 5.52 -4.40 10.03
CA ASN A 65 5.04 -4.62 11.37
C ASN A 65 6.10 -5.31 12.24
N SER A 66 6.86 -4.49 12.96
CA SER A 66 7.87 -4.98 13.91
C SER A 66 7.25 -5.63 15.15
N PHE A 67 5.99 -5.35 15.48
CA PHE A 67 5.31 -5.96 16.61
C PHE A 67 5.03 -7.45 16.36
N THR A 68 4.48 -7.80 15.19
CA THR A 68 4.29 -9.22 14.83
C THR A 68 5.62 -9.95 14.77
N ALA A 69 6.67 -9.31 14.24
CA ALA A 69 8.01 -9.89 14.24
C ALA A 69 8.57 -10.11 15.66
N TRP A 70 8.34 -9.17 16.59
CA TRP A 70 8.72 -9.30 17.99
C TRP A 70 7.97 -10.42 18.69
N GLN A 71 6.67 -10.56 18.45
CA GLN A 71 5.87 -11.68 18.97
C GLN A 71 6.41 -13.02 18.47
N ALA A 72 6.76 -13.12 17.18
CA ALA A 72 7.35 -14.32 16.59
C ALA A 72 8.73 -14.70 17.17
N MET A 73 9.46 -13.72 17.73
CA MET A 73 10.72 -13.96 18.46
C MET A 73 10.51 -14.45 19.91
N GLY A 74 9.28 -14.68 20.33
CA GLY A 74 8.94 -15.05 21.71
C GLY A 74 8.83 -13.84 22.65
N ALA A 75 8.53 -12.65 22.10
CA ALA A 75 8.33 -11.43 22.87
C ALA A 75 9.49 -11.09 23.86
N PRO A 76 10.76 -11.13 23.42
CA PRO A 76 11.90 -10.93 24.33
C PRO A 76 11.85 -9.53 24.97
N LEU A 77 12.03 -9.48 26.29
CA LEU A 77 12.10 -8.22 27.04
C LEU A 77 13.35 -7.40 26.66
N ALA A 78 14.47 -8.09 26.38
CA ALA A 78 15.72 -7.49 25.94
C ALA A 78 16.19 -8.16 24.64
N PRO A 79 15.82 -7.62 23.46
CA PRO A 79 16.26 -8.16 22.18
C PRO A 79 17.79 -8.13 22.03
N THR A 80 18.37 -9.22 21.53
CA THR A 80 19.77 -9.23 21.07
C THR A 80 20.00 -8.24 19.92
N ASN A 81 21.26 -7.93 19.61
CA ASN A 81 21.58 -7.08 18.46
C ASN A 81 21.00 -7.62 17.14
N ALA A 82 21.03 -8.94 16.95
CA ALA A 82 20.47 -9.59 15.76
C ALA A 82 18.93 -9.47 15.71
N GLN A 83 18.25 -9.69 16.84
CA GLN A 83 16.80 -9.49 16.94
C GLN A 83 16.42 -8.04 16.70
N ARG A 84 17.13 -7.08 17.32
CA ARG A 84 16.91 -5.64 17.10
C ARG A 84 17.08 -5.28 15.62
N ALA A 85 18.09 -5.78 14.93
CA ALA A 85 18.25 -5.55 13.49
C ALA A 85 17.08 -6.13 12.68
N ALA A 86 16.57 -7.30 13.05
CA ALA A 86 15.38 -7.87 12.41
C ALA A 86 14.10 -7.05 12.70
N LEU A 87 13.92 -6.53 13.91
CA LEU A 87 12.81 -5.65 14.26
C LEU A 87 12.85 -4.32 13.48
N LEU A 88 14.03 -3.74 13.31
CA LEU A 88 14.19 -2.52 12.51
C LEU A 88 13.83 -2.77 11.05
N ARG A 89 14.31 -3.87 10.45
CA ARG A 89 13.91 -4.25 9.09
C ARG A 89 12.40 -4.48 8.97
N ALA A 90 11.79 -5.13 9.98
CA ALA A 90 10.34 -5.36 9.99
C ALA A 90 9.54 -4.06 10.19
N ALA A 91 10.14 -2.99 10.74
CA ALA A 91 9.50 -1.68 10.90
C ALA A 91 9.57 -0.81 9.64
N GLU A 92 10.38 -1.17 8.65
CA GLU A 92 10.49 -0.42 7.41
C GLU A 92 9.18 -0.50 6.61
N LEU A 93 8.81 0.61 5.95
CA LEU A 93 7.67 0.64 5.06
C LEU A 93 8.01 -0.13 3.77
N VAL A 94 7.32 -1.23 3.52
CA VAL A 94 7.57 -2.10 2.36
C VAL A 94 6.41 -2.06 1.38
N THR A 95 6.70 -2.43 0.14
CA THR A 95 5.72 -2.60 -0.92
C THR A 95 5.23 -4.04 -0.99
N ILE A 96 4.00 -4.25 -1.43
CA ILE A 96 3.45 -5.61 -1.65
C ILE A 96 4.02 -6.21 -2.92
N ASP A 97 4.20 -5.38 -3.95
CA ASP A 97 4.87 -5.75 -5.19
C ASP A 97 6.38 -5.46 -5.09
N PRO A 98 7.23 -6.21 -5.83
CA PRO A 98 8.69 -6.01 -5.82
C PRO A 98 9.15 -4.65 -6.38
N GLY A 99 8.25 -3.86 -6.96
CA GLY A 99 8.53 -2.51 -7.45
C GLY A 99 7.31 -1.86 -8.10
N PRO A 100 7.47 -0.64 -8.66
CA PRO A 100 6.38 0.04 -9.33
C PRO A 100 5.83 -0.77 -10.51
N THR A 101 4.54 -1.10 -10.48
CA THR A 101 3.90 -1.91 -11.52
C THR A 101 3.24 -1.03 -12.57
N PRO A 102 3.43 -1.30 -13.88
CA PRO A 102 2.70 -0.59 -14.92
C PRO A 102 1.20 -0.66 -14.69
N PHE A 103 0.54 0.49 -14.74
CA PHE A 103 -0.89 0.58 -14.50
C PHE A 103 -1.60 1.21 -15.69
N ALA A 104 -2.58 0.48 -16.23
CA ALA A 104 -3.36 0.92 -17.37
C ALA A 104 -4.51 1.82 -16.90
N THR A 105 -4.81 2.81 -17.73
CA THR A 105 -5.99 3.65 -17.56
C THR A 105 -6.72 3.72 -18.90
N ASP A 106 -8.03 3.85 -18.83
CA ASP A 106 -8.91 3.99 -19.99
C ASP A 106 -9.64 5.33 -19.85
N HIS A 107 -9.34 6.28 -20.75
CA HIS A 107 -9.94 7.61 -20.74
C HIS A 107 -9.98 8.31 -19.35
N GLY A 108 -8.88 8.25 -18.61
CA GLY A 108 -8.77 8.83 -17.27
C GLY A 108 -9.54 8.08 -16.18
N ARG A 109 -9.87 6.81 -16.44
CA ARG A 109 -10.55 5.90 -15.51
C ARG A 109 -9.77 4.61 -15.36
N THR A 110 -9.92 3.99 -14.20
CA THR A 110 -9.34 2.66 -13.92
C THR A 110 -9.89 2.15 -12.60
N THR A 111 -9.79 0.84 -12.36
CA THR A 111 -10.19 0.22 -11.11
C THR A 111 -9.02 -0.57 -10.53
N LEU A 112 -8.63 -0.23 -9.30
CA LEU A 112 -7.65 -0.98 -8.53
C LEU A 112 -8.38 -2.06 -7.72
N ARG A 113 -7.83 -3.28 -7.73
CA ARG A 113 -8.37 -4.42 -6.97
C ARG A 113 -7.28 -5.02 -6.10
N PHE A 114 -7.57 -5.17 -4.81
CA PHE A 114 -6.66 -5.80 -3.87
C PHE A 114 -7.41 -6.29 -2.63
N THR A 115 -6.76 -7.17 -1.87
CA THR A 115 -7.27 -7.64 -0.58
C THR A 115 -6.62 -6.82 0.54
N LEU A 116 -7.42 -6.41 1.52
CA LEU A 116 -6.95 -5.65 2.70
C LEU A 116 -7.37 -6.35 4.00
N PRO A 117 -6.42 -6.88 4.80
CA PRO A 117 -6.71 -7.48 6.11
C PRO A 117 -7.42 -6.50 7.07
N ARG A 118 -8.14 -7.02 8.08
CA ARG A 118 -8.95 -6.23 9.06
C ARG A 118 -8.17 -5.19 9.87
N ARG A 119 -6.85 -5.28 9.88
CA ARG A 119 -5.91 -4.34 10.52
C ARG A 119 -4.91 -3.80 9.52
N GLY A 120 -5.35 -3.70 8.27
CA GLY A 120 -4.51 -3.35 7.14
C GLY A 120 -4.67 -1.88 6.76
N VAL A 121 -3.55 -1.25 6.44
CA VAL A 121 -3.49 0.06 5.82
C VAL A 121 -2.67 -0.04 4.54
N SER A 122 -3.26 0.37 3.42
CA SER A 122 -2.59 0.48 2.13
C SER A 122 -2.39 1.94 1.76
N LEU A 123 -1.19 2.29 1.29
CA LEU A 123 -0.93 3.52 0.57
C LEU A 123 -0.63 3.18 -0.89
N LEU A 124 -1.52 3.62 -1.78
CA LEU A 124 -1.41 3.43 -3.22
C LEU A 124 -0.89 4.75 -3.81
N VAL A 125 0.23 4.72 -4.50
CA VAL A 125 0.81 5.89 -5.16
C VAL A 125 0.84 5.64 -6.66
N LEU A 126 0.05 6.41 -7.40
CA LEU A 126 0.08 6.45 -8.85
C LEU A 126 0.94 7.63 -9.30
N SER A 127 1.95 7.33 -10.10
CA SER A 127 2.83 8.33 -10.74
C SER A 127 2.88 8.10 -12.25
N PRO A 128 3.15 9.13 -13.06
CA PRO A 128 3.40 8.92 -14.48
C PRO A 128 4.56 7.95 -14.69
N LYS A 129 4.52 7.16 -15.76
CA LYS A 129 5.71 6.40 -16.17
C LYS A 129 6.88 7.38 -16.39
N PRO A 130 8.10 7.06 -15.92
CA PRO A 130 9.28 7.82 -16.30
C PRO A 130 9.41 7.84 -17.82
N ASP A 131 9.78 8.98 -18.39
CA ASP A 131 10.16 9.03 -19.81
C ASP A 131 11.32 8.06 -20.03
N GLN A 132 11.11 7.08 -20.90
CA GLN A 132 12.19 6.19 -21.31
C GLN A 132 13.19 7.04 -22.11
N PRO A 133 14.49 7.07 -21.74
CA PRO A 133 15.47 7.76 -22.56
C PRO A 133 15.42 7.13 -23.96
N ALA A 134 15.24 7.95 -24.99
CA ALA A 134 15.24 7.50 -26.36
C ALA A 134 16.48 6.64 -26.59
N GLU A 135 16.30 5.39 -26.99
CA GLU A 135 17.39 4.54 -27.46
C GLU A 135 18.10 5.33 -28.57
N ARG A 136 19.28 5.87 -28.26
CA ARG A 136 20.17 6.41 -29.28
C ARG A 136 20.71 5.20 -30.01
N GLY A 137 19.98 4.76 -31.03
CA GLY A 137 20.53 3.89 -32.07
C GLY A 137 21.72 4.59 -32.71
N GLY A 138 22.87 3.91 -32.68
CA GLY A 138 24.14 4.33 -33.28
C GLY A 138 25.16 3.22 -33.15
#